data_AF-A0A3S0ZDL3-F1
#
_entry.id   AF-A0A3S0ZDL3-F1
#
_cell.length_a   1.000
_cell.length_b   1.000
_cell.length_c   1.000
_cell.angle_alpha   90.00
_cell.angle_beta   90.00
_cell.angle_gamma   90.00
#
_symmetry.space_group_name_H-M   'P 1'
#
loop_
_entity.id
_entity.type
_entity.pdbx_description
1 polymer ?
#
loop_
_entity_poly.entity_id
_entity_poly.type
_entity_poly.pdbx_seq_one_letter_code
_entity_poly.pdbx_strand_id
1 'polypeptide(L)'
;MDRFLKKDPKCARHTTAQERHSEFKSWTQVSGQLMFCTSCNIVLDHKRKSSVDIHASTLKHKNAIKRAADDSISGPTKRQKTLDCWLFLLISCDFSKFSPEKNDICTEWVAMCAAANIPLSKTDNPAVKKFLKEQVVNGGAIPTSTTLQRIYM
;
A
#
# COMPACT_ATOMS: atom_id res chain seq x y z
N MET A 1 -33.76 29.74 -44.85
CA MET A 1 -32.35 30.18 -44.77
C MET A 1 -31.71 29.50 -43.57
N ASP A 2 -31.20 28.29 -43.77
CA ASP A 2 -30.56 27.48 -42.73
C ASP A 2 -29.19 28.04 -42.35
N ARG A 3 -29.13 28.66 -41.18
CA ARG A 3 -27.88 29.11 -40.56
C ARG A 3 -27.22 27.90 -39.90
N PHE A 4 -26.62 27.04 -40.72
CA PHE A 4 -25.70 26.00 -40.26
C PHE A 4 -24.50 26.69 -39.60
N LEU A 5 -24.56 26.84 -38.27
CA LEU A 5 -23.40 27.18 -37.46
C LEU A 5 -22.39 26.04 -37.65
N LYS A 6 -21.37 26.29 -38.48
CA LYS A 6 -20.17 25.45 -38.56
C LYS A 6 -19.63 25.33 -37.15
N LYS A 7 -19.79 24.14 -36.57
CA LYS A 7 -19.23 23.82 -35.26
C LYS A 7 -17.73 23.71 -35.49
N ASP A 8 -16.97 24.72 -35.06
CA ASP A 8 -15.52 24.70 -35.18
C ASP A 8 -14.99 23.39 -34.59
N PRO A 9 -14.03 22.71 -35.26
CA PRO A 9 -13.43 21.50 -34.74
C PRO A 9 -12.80 21.85 -33.40
N LYS A 10 -13.38 21.33 -32.31
CA LYS A 10 -12.90 21.54 -30.96
C LYS A 10 -11.53 20.89 -30.87
N CYS A 11 -10.48 21.66 -31.17
CA CYS A 11 -9.11 21.19 -31.12
C CYS A 11 -8.85 20.72 -29.69
N ALA A 12 -8.62 19.42 -29.52
CA ALA A 12 -8.42 18.84 -28.21
C ALA A 12 -7.17 19.49 -27.62
N ARG A 13 -7.36 20.41 -26.68
CA ARG A 13 -6.26 21.03 -25.94
C ARG A 13 -5.47 19.89 -25.31
N HIS A 14 -4.23 19.69 -25.76
CA HIS A 14 -3.31 18.74 -25.18
C HIS A 14 -2.82 19.31 -23.85
N THR A 15 -3.69 19.27 -22.84
CA THR A 15 -3.35 19.70 -21.48
C THR A 15 -2.52 18.61 -20.83
N THR A 16 -1.39 18.96 -20.24
CA THR A 16 -0.56 18.01 -19.49
C THR A 16 -1.17 17.70 -18.13
N ALA A 17 -0.79 16.56 -17.52
CA ALA A 17 -1.20 16.23 -16.15
C ALA A 17 -0.81 17.33 -15.14
N GLN A 18 0.31 18.00 -15.35
CA GLN A 18 0.82 19.06 -14.48
C GLN A 18 0.03 20.37 -14.62
N GLU A 19 -0.36 20.74 -15.83
CA GLU A 19 -1.25 21.88 -16.07
C GLU A 19 -2.61 21.65 -15.41
N ARG A 20 -3.19 20.45 -15.56
CA ARG A 20 -4.46 20.11 -14.92
C ARG A 20 -4.34 20.07 -13.40
N HIS A 21 -3.24 19.55 -12.86
CA HIS A 21 -2.97 19.59 -11.42
C HIS A 21 -2.92 21.02 -10.88
N SER A 22 -2.39 21.98 -11.65
CA SER A 22 -2.37 23.38 -11.24
C SER A 22 -3.80 23.95 -11.07
N GLU A 23 -4.77 23.49 -11.87
CA GLU A 23 -6.19 23.83 -11.69
C GLU A 23 -6.82 23.17 -10.45
N PHE A 24 -6.38 21.95 -10.09
CA PHE A 24 -6.97 21.13 -9.02
C PHE A 24 -5.98 20.78 -7.89
N LYS A 25 -5.09 21.72 -7.54
CA LYS A 25 -3.93 21.49 -6.67
C LYS A 25 -4.30 21.00 -5.26
N SER A 26 -5.50 21.32 -4.78
CA SER A 26 -5.92 21.05 -3.41
C SER A 26 -6.11 19.56 -3.07
N TRP A 27 -6.45 18.72 -4.05
CA TRP A 27 -6.81 17.31 -3.79
C TRP A 27 -6.20 16.33 -4.80
N THR A 28 -5.32 16.83 -5.68
CA THR A 28 -4.59 16.01 -6.66
C THR A 28 -3.10 16.13 -6.40
N GLN A 29 -2.33 15.12 -6.78
CA GLN A 29 -0.86 15.19 -6.85
C GLN A 29 -0.46 14.53 -8.21
N VAL A 30 0.78 14.70 -8.67
CA VAL A 30 1.23 14.23 -10.00
C VAL A 30 2.43 13.32 -9.86
N SER A 31 2.47 12.23 -10.64
CA SER A 31 3.66 11.40 -10.81
C SER A 31 3.90 11.17 -12.30
N GLY A 32 4.96 11.78 -12.83
CA GLY A 32 5.24 11.77 -14.26
C GLY A 32 4.10 12.36 -15.10
N GLN A 33 3.54 11.55 -16.01
CA GLN A 33 2.44 11.95 -16.89
C GLN A 33 1.04 11.64 -16.34
N LEU A 34 0.94 11.15 -15.10
CA LEU A 34 -0.33 10.77 -14.48
C LEU A 34 -0.66 11.72 -13.34
N MET A 35 -1.93 12.12 -13.27
CA MET A 35 -2.50 12.80 -12.11
C MET A 35 -3.37 11.79 -11.35
N PHE A 36 -3.30 11.79 -10.02
CA PHE A 36 -4.19 10.97 -9.20
C PHE A 36 -4.77 11.80 -8.06
N CYS A 37 -5.92 11.37 -7.55
CA CYS A 37 -6.56 11.98 -6.38
C CYS A 37 -5.88 11.49 -5.09
N THR A 38 -5.48 12.42 -4.21
CA THR A 38 -4.80 12.09 -2.95
C THR A 38 -5.71 11.32 -1.99
N SER A 39 -6.99 11.69 -1.89
CA SER A 39 -7.95 11.06 -0.97
C SER A 39 -8.43 9.68 -1.45
N CYS A 40 -8.61 9.52 -2.76
CA CYS A 40 -9.13 8.28 -3.37
C CYS A 40 -8.03 7.32 -3.81
N ASN A 41 -6.79 7.80 -3.99
CA ASN A 41 -5.66 7.06 -4.54
C ASN A 41 -5.97 6.38 -5.90
N ILE A 42 -6.66 7.09 -6.79
CA ILE A 42 -6.97 6.61 -8.16
C ILE A 42 -6.43 7.59 -9.21
N VAL A 43 -6.02 7.05 -10.35
CA VAL A 43 -5.59 7.82 -11.52
C VAL A 43 -6.79 8.52 -12.17
N LEU A 44 -6.63 9.80 -12.51
CA LEU A 44 -7.65 10.60 -13.19
C LEU A 44 -7.21 10.90 -14.62
N ASP A 45 -8.18 10.94 -15.53
CA ASP A 45 -7.93 11.37 -16.91
C ASP A 45 -7.75 12.90 -16.98
N HIS A 46 -6.50 13.34 -17.04
CA HIS A 46 -6.14 14.76 -17.11
C HIS A 46 -6.58 15.44 -18.42
N LYS A 47 -6.82 14.67 -19.48
CA LYS A 47 -7.20 15.21 -20.80
C LYS A 47 -8.63 15.76 -20.78
N ARG A 48 -9.51 15.17 -19.96
CA ARG A 48 -10.93 15.53 -19.89
C ARG A 48 -11.26 16.19 -18.56
N LYS A 49 -11.36 17.53 -18.56
CA LYS A 49 -11.75 18.30 -17.37
C LYS A 49 -13.08 17.80 -16.75
N SER A 50 -14.08 17.50 -17.58
CA SER A 50 -15.37 16.97 -17.11
C SER A 50 -15.25 15.67 -16.32
N SER A 51 -14.30 14.80 -16.66
CA SER A 51 -14.05 13.56 -15.90
C SER A 51 -13.52 13.87 -14.49
N VAL A 52 -12.68 14.89 -14.37
CA VAL A 52 -12.12 15.36 -13.09
C VAL A 52 -13.20 16.01 -12.23
N ASP A 53 -14.07 16.82 -12.84
CA ASP A 53 -15.21 17.46 -12.16
C ASP A 53 -16.25 16.43 -11.68
N ILE A 54 -16.56 15.42 -12.50
CA ILE A 54 -17.45 14.31 -12.12
C ILE A 54 -16.85 13.53 -10.95
N HIS A 55 -15.55 13.23 -10.98
CA HIS A 55 -14.87 12.59 -9.85
C HIS A 55 -15.04 13.41 -8.56
N ALA A 56 -14.75 14.71 -8.61
CA ALA A 56 -14.83 15.59 -7.44
C ALA A 56 -16.26 15.70 -6.87
N SER A 57 -17.28 15.68 -7.73
CA SER A 57 -18.68 15.76 -7.30
C SER A 57 -19.23 14.45 -6.70
N THR A 58 -18.57 13.32 -6.97
CA THR A 58 -19.03 11.99 -6.54
C THR A 58 -19.01 11.82 -5.03
N LEU A 59 -20.04 11.18 -4.47
CA LEU A 59 -20.16 10.92 -3.02
C LEU A 59 -18.96 10.13 -2.46
N LYS A 60 -18.40 9.21 -3.26
CA LYS A 60 -17.17 8.46 -2.91
C LYS A 60 -16.01 9.39 -2.59
N HIS A 61 -15.78 10.42 -3.41
CA HIS A 61 -14.72 11.40 -3.20
C HIS A 61 -14.98 12.24 -1.93
N LYS A 62 -16.21 12.75 -1.77
CA LYS A 62 -16.62 13.51 -0.57
C LYS A 62 -16.45 12.70 0.72
N ASN A 63 -16.82 11.42 0.71
CA ASN A 63 -16.65 10.52 1.85
C ASN A 63 -15.18 10.19 2.11
N ALA A 64 -14.35 10.08 1.06
CA ALA A 64 -12.92 9.88 1.21
C ALA A 64 -12.23 11.08 1.87
N ILE A 65 -12.62 12.31 1.51
CA ILE A 65 -12.12 13.52 2.18
C ILE A 65 -12.51 13.56 3.65
N LYS A 66 -13.79 13.29 3.98
CA LYS A 66 -14.27 13.25 5.37
C LYS A 66 -13.46 12.26 6.22
N ARG A 67 -13.27 11.03 5.72
CA ARG A 67 -12.46 10.00 6.41
C ARG A 67 -11.01 10.43 6.61
N ALA A 68 -10.41 11.11 5.62
CA ALA A 68 -9.04 11.60 5.74
C ALA A 68 -8.91 12.74 6.77
N ALA A 69 -9.96 13.52 7.01
CA ALA A 69 -10.00 14.51 8.08
C ALA A 69 -10.14 13.85 9.46
N ASP A 70 -10.98 12.82 9.59
CA ASP A 70 -11.25 12.13 10.86
C ASP A 70 -10.08 11.27 11.36
N ASP A 71 -9.26 10.71 10.44
CA ASP A 71 -8.03 9.96 10.75
C ASP A 71 -6.95 10.84 11.43
N SER A 72 -7.10 12.17 11.43
CA SER A 72 -6.16 13.08 12.14
C SER A 72 -6.46 13.25 13.64
N ILE A 73 -7.63 12.81 14.10
CA ILE A 73 -8.09 12.93 15.50
C ILE A 73 -8.28 11.55 16.16
N SER A 74 -8.57 10.52 15.37
CA SER A 74 -8.67 9.14 15.85
C SER A 74 -7.72 8.25 15.07
N GLY A 75 -6.86 7.52 15.78
CA GLY A 75 -5.80 6.68 15.20
C GLY A 75 -6.28 5.72 14.11
N PRO A 76 -5.34 5.12 13.35
CA PRO A 76 -5.58 4.56 12.02
C PRO A 76 -6.76 3.59 12.01
N THR A 77 -7.88 4.03 11.44
CA THR A 77 -9.06 3.17 11.32
C THR A 77 -8.83 2.11 10.25
N LYS A 78 -9.17 0.86 10.59
CA LYS A 78 -8.95 -0.36 9.81
C LYS A 78 -9.57 -0.25 8.42
N ARG A 79 -8.78 0.17 7.43
CA ARG A 79 -9.09 -0.06 6.03
C ARG A 79 -8.75 -1.52 5.72
N GLN A 80 -9.72 -2.33 5.31
CA GLN A 80 -9.41 -3.54 4.56
C GLN A 80 -8.79 -3.11 3.23
N LYS A 81 -7.47 -3.16 3.17
CA LYS A 81 -6.71 -3.02 1.95
C LYS A 81 -6.65 -4.40 1.32
N THR A 82 -7.49 -4.65 0.32
CA THR A 82 -7.20 -5.70 -0.66
C THR A 82 -6.09 -5.16 -1.55
N LEU A 83 -4.86 -5.53 -1.23
CA LEU A 83 -3.71 -5.52 -2.13
C LEU A 83 -2.93 -6.80 -1.86
N ASP A 84 -2.32 -7.31 -2.92
CA ASP A 84 -1.62 -8.59 -3.01
C ASP A 84 -0.89 -8.94 -1.71
N CYS A 85 -1.31 -10.09 -1.17
CA CYS A 85 -1.11 -10.54 0.21
C CYS A 85 0.34 -10.41 0.68
N TRP A 86 1.31 -10.52 -0.23
CA TRP A 86 2.74 -10.56 0.07
C TRP A 86 3.32 -9.24 0.59
N LEU A 87 3.05 -8.10 -0.05
CA LEU A 87 3.66 -6.81 0.34
C LEU A 87 3.03 -6.26 1.63
N PHE A 88 1.72 -6.45 1.81
CA PHE A 88 1.05 -6.08 3.05
C PHE A 88 1.50 -6.96 4.22
N LEU A 89 1.84 -8.23 3.97
CA LEU A 89 2.40 -9.12 4.98
C LEU A 89 3.78 -8.69 5.46
N LEU A 90 4.67 -8.32 4.53
CA LEU A 90 6.00 -7.77 4.87
C LEU A 90 5.89 -6.47 5.69
N ILE A 91 4.90 -5.62 5.42
CA ILE A 91 4.71 -4.36 6.14
C ILE A 91 4.00 -4.56 7.49
N SER A 92 3.04 -5.49 7.56
CA SER A 92 2.18 -5.67 8.75
C SER A 92 2.75 -6.64 9.78
N CYS A 93 3.54 -7.64 9.35
CA CYS A 93 4.17 -8.60 10.25
C CYS A 93 5.55 -8.11 10.72
N ASP A 94 5.66 -6.86 11.18
CA ASP A 94 6.86 -6.29 11.83
C ASP A 94 8.21 -6.53 11.09
N PHE A 95 8.18 -6.95 9.82
CA PHE A 95 9.35 -7.28 9.02
C PHE A 95 10.07 -6.00 8.59
N SER A 96 9.34 -4.88 8.58
CA SER A 96 9.93 -3.54 8.45
C SER A 96 10.86 -3.17 9.63
N LYS A 97 10.87 -3.93 10.73
CA LYS A 97 11.88 -3.82 11.82
C LYS A 97 12.99 -4.87 11.73
N PHE A 98 12.92 -5.79 10.77
CA PHE A 98 14.01 -6.72 10.51
C PHE A 98 15.08 -5.97 9.71
N SER A 99 16.17 -5.61 10.40
CA SER A 99 17.45 -5.30 9.76
C SER A 99 17.78 -6.39 8.74
N PRO A 100 18.48 -6.09 7.62
CA PRO A 100 18.92 -7.11 6.67
C PRO A 100 19.55 -8.34 7.34
N GLU A 101 20.32 -8.15 8.41
CA GLU A 101 20.95 -9.23 9.21
C GLU A 101 19.93 -10.15 9.93
N LYS A 102 18.75 -9.64 10.27
CA LYS A 102 17.68 -10.44 10.91
C LYS A 102 16.86 -11.25 9.88
N ASN A 103 16.91 -10.87 8.61
CA ASN A 103 16.32 -11.66 7.53
C ASN A 103 17.10 -12.98 7.36
N ASP A 104 18.43 -12.89 7.44
CA ASP A 104 19.35 -14.02 7.27
C ASP A 104 19.16 -15.10 8.36
N ILE A 105 19.03 -14.71 9.64
CA ILE A 105 18.80 -15.70 10.70
C ILE A 105 17.45 -16.43 10.57
N CYS A 106 16.42 -15.77 10.03
CA CYS A 106 15.11 -16.39 9.84
C CYS A 106 15.12 -17.39 8.68
N THR A 107 15.78 -17.05 7.58
CA THR A 107 15.93 -17.94 6.42
C THR A 107 16.78 -19.15 6.79
N GLU A 108 17.90 -18.97 7.47
CA GLU A 108 18.75 -20.05 7.98
C GLU A 108 18.01 -20.93 9.01
N TRP A 109 17.19 -20.33 9.89
CA TRP A 109 16.39 -21.09 10.85
C TRP A 109 15.37 -22.00 10.16
N VAL A 110 14.66 -21.50 9.15
CA VAL A 110 13.70 -22.29 8.36
C VAL A 110 14.42 -23.39 7.58
N ALA A 111 15.57 -23.07 6.97
CA ALA A 111 16.39 -24.04 6.24
C ALA A 111 16.90 -25.16 7.16
N MET A 112 17.38 -24.83 8.37
CA MET A 112 17.81 -25.79 9.38
C MET A 112 16.66 -26.69 9.81
N CYS A 113 15.48 -26.11 10.11
CA CYS A 113 14.30 -26.89 10.47
C CYS A 113 13.89 -27.85 9.36
N ALA A 114 13.93 -27.41 8.10
CA ALA A 114 13.66 -28.26 6.94
C ALA A 114 14.68 -29.40 6.81
N ALA A 115 15.97 -29.09 6.93
CA ALA A 115 17.05 -30.09 6.85
C ALA A 115 16.98 -31.12 7.99
N ALA A 116 16.65 -30.69 9.20
CA ALA A 116 16.48 -31.55 10.37
C ALA A 116 15.11 -32.24 10.44
N ASN A 117 14.23 -32.00 9.46
CA ASN A 117 12.85 -32.47 9.45
C ASN A 117 12.08 -32.12 10.75
N ILE A 118 12.35 -30.93 11.28
CA ILE A 118 11.70 -30.38 12.48
C ILE A 118 10.52 -29.52 12.02
N PRO A 119 9.28 -29.90 12.35
CA PRO A 119 8.12 -29.06 12.06
C PRO A 119 8.25 -27.70 12.75
N LEU A 120 8.00 -26.61 12.00
CA LEU A 120 8.05 -25.25 12.55
C LEU A 120 7.15 -25.09 13.79
N SER A 121 6.02 -25.80 13.87
CA SER A 121 5.12 -25.78 15.04
C SER A 121 5.80 -26.21 16.34
N LYS A 122 6.84 -27.06 16.27
CA LYS A 122 7.61 -27.47 17.45
C LYS A 122 8.63 -26.44 17.92
N THR A 123 8.98 -25.47 17.05
CA THR A 123 9.93 -24.39 17.37
C THR A 123 9.32 -23.28 18.23
N ASP A 124 7.99 -23.24 18.32
CA ASP A 124 7.26 -22.32 19.21
C ASP A 124 7.21 -22.78 20.67
N ASN A 125 7.86 -23.89 20.99
CA ASN A 125 7.97 -24.33 22.38
C ASN A 125 8.64 -23.23 23.22
N PRO A 126 8.06 -22.86 24.39
CA PRO A 126 8.59 -21.77 25.22
C PRO A 126 10.02 -22.01 25.69
N ALA A 127 10.45 -23.27 25.89
CA ALA A 127 11.83 -23.59 26.24
C ALA A 127 12.79 -23.28 25.09
N VAL A 128 12.41 -23.60 23.84
CA VAL A 128 13.20 -23.28 22.64
C VAL A 128 13.26 -21.77 22.43
N LYS A 129 12.12 -21.08 22.52
CA LYS A 129 12.07 -19.62 22.40
C LYS A 129 12.88 -18.91 23.49
N LYS A 130 12.84 -19.41 24.72
CA LYS A 130 13.63 -18.90 25.84
C LYS A 130 15.13 -19.10 25.58
N PHE A 131 15.55 -20.30 25.18
CA PHE A 131 16.94 -20.59 24.84
C PHE A 131 17.44 -19.70 23.70
N LEU A 132 16.69 -19.59 22.60
CA LEU A 132 17.06 -18.74 21.46
C LEU A 132 17.18 -17.27 21.88
N LYS A 133 16.30 -16.78 22.75
CA LYS A 133 16.35 -15.39 23.23
C LYS A 133 17.55 -15.13 24.15
N GLU A 134 17.89 -16.07 25.01
CA GLU A 134 18.89 -15.88 26.08
C GLU A 134 20.31 -16.30 25.67
N GLN A 135 20.44 -17.28 24.77
CA GLN A 135 21.70 -17.96 24.48
C GLN A 135 22.19 -17.75 23.05
N VAL A 136 21.33 -17.27 22.13
CA VAL A 136 21.68 -17.08 20.72
C VAL A 136 21.67 -15.60 20.38
N VAL A 137 22.77 -15.11 19.81
CA VAL A 137 22.87 -13.74 19.31
C VAL A 137 21.79 -13.55 18.23
N ASN A 138 20.97 -12.51 18.36
CA ASN A 138 19.81 -12.25 17.51
C ASN A 138 18.72 -13.35 17.52
N GLY A 139 18.80 -14.39 18.37
CA GLY A 139 17.80 -15.46 18.40
C GLY A 139 16.40 -15.02 18.86
N GLY A 140 16.32 -13.91 19.60
CA GLY A 140 15.07 -13.22 19.91
C GLY A 140 14.37 -12.62 18.68
N ALA A 141 15.04 -12.55 17.53
CA ALA A 141 14.44 -12.12 16.27
C ALA A 141 13.65 -13.24 15.57
N ILE A 142 13.76 -14.51 15.98
CA ILE A 142 13.06 -15.60 15.29
C ILE A 142 11.55 -15.55 15.59
N PRO A 143 10.68 -15.28 14.58
CA PRO A 143 9.24 -15.12 14.79
C PRO A 143 8.55 -16.47 15.02
N THR A 144 7.26 -16.44 15.33
CA THR A 144 6.47 -17.66 15.61
C THR A 144 6.26 -18.51 14.35
N SER A 145 5.98 -19.79 14.52
CA SER A 145 5.74 -20.74 13.41
C SER A 145 4.63 -20.28 12.48
N THR A 146 3.53 -19.73 13.00
CA THR A 146 2.45 -19.16 12.18
C THR A 146 2.93 -18.02 11.30
N THR A 147 3.88 -17.23 11.80
CA THR A 147 4.45 -16.10 11.06
C THR A 147 5.44 -16.59 10.01
N LEU A 148 6.31 -17.53 10.36
CA LEU A 148 7.25 -18.17 9.42
C LEU A 148 6.52 -18.87 8.28
N GLN A 149 5.50 -19.67 8.57
CA GLN A 149 4.68 -20.33 7.56
C GLN A 149 4.04 -19.31 6.62
N ARG A 150 3.49 -18.20 7.15
CA ARG A 150 2.85 -17.18 6.32
C ARG A 150 3.82 -16.41 5.42
N ILE A 151 5.10 -16.31 5.80
CA ILE A 151 6.11 -15.57 5.05
C ILE A 151 6.80 -16.44 3.99
N TYR A 152 7.06 -17.71 4.32
CA TYR A 152 7.91 -18.60 3.52
C TYR A 152 7.18 -19.77 2.85
N MET A 153 5.92 -20.03 3.19
CA MET A 153 5.08 -21.10 2.60
C MET A 153 3.80 -20.51 2.02
#